data_AF-A0A962T7S1-F1
#
_entry.id   AF-A0A962T7S1-F1
#
_cell.length_a   1.000
_cell.length_b   1.000
_cell.length_c   1.000
_cell.angle_alpha   90.00
_cell.angle_beta   90.00
_cell.angle_gamma   90.00
#
_symmetry.space_group_name_H-M   'P 1'
#
loop_
_entity.id
_entity.type
_entity.pdbx_description
1 polymer ?
#
loop_
_entity_poly.entity_id
_entity_poly.type
_entity_poly.pdbx_seq_one_letter_code
_entity_poly.pdbx_strand_id
1 'polypeptide(L)' 'MVIDDSKTIRRTAETLLKKAGCEVLTAVDGFAALSAIADHHPDLIFVDIMMP' A
#
# COMPACT_ATOMS: atom_id res chain seq x y z
N MET A 1 1.26 3.35 -3.47
CA MET A 1 1.02 2.86 -2.10
C MET A 1 -0.03 1.77 -2.09
N VAL A 2 0.11 0.74 -1.26
CA VAL A 2 -0.83 -0.39 -1.14
C VAL A 2 -1.28 -0.55 0.32
N ILE A 3 -2.58 -0.58 0.55
CA ILE A 3 -3.23 -0.67 1.86
C ILE A 3 -4.14 -1.89 1.85
N ASP A 4 -3.82 -2.86 2.68
CA ASP A 4 -4.49 -4.16 2.74
C ASP A 4 -4.10 -4.80 4.08
N ASP A 5 -4.97 -5.56 4.75
CA ASP A 5 -4.67 -6.20 6.05
C ASP A 5 -3.88 -7.51 5.89
N SER A 6 -4.02 -8.16 4.73
CA SER A 6 -3.34 -9.41 4.37
C SER A 6 -1.89 -9.20 3.94
N LYS A 7 -0.97 -9.79 4.72
CA LYS A 7 0.48 -9.80 4.42
C LYS A 7 0.79 -10.38 3.03
N THR A 8 0.05 -11.38 2.59
CA THR A 8 0.29 -12.07 1.32
C THR A 8 -0.06 -11.17 0.13
N ILE A 9 -1.19 -10.46 0.20
CA ILE A 9 -1.62 -9.55 -0.87
C ILE A 9 -0.68 -8.37 -0.94
N ARG A 10 -0.37 -7.71 0.19
CA ARG A 10 0.62 -6.61 0.23
C ARG A 10 1.94 -6.99 -0.43
N ARG A 11 2.51 -8.15 -0.09
CA ARG A 11 3.82 -8.57 -0.62
C ARG A 11 3.76 -8.90 -2.10
N THR A 12 2.65 -9.45 -2.56
CA THR A 12 2.42 -9.75 -3.98
C THR A 12 2.31 -8.46 -4.78
N ALA A 13 1.46 -7.52 -4.34
CA ALA A 13 1.27 -6.22 -4.97
C ALA A 13 2.57 -5.39 -4.97
N GLU A 14 3.29 -5.38 -3.85
CA GLU A 14 4.60 -4.74 -3.73
C GLU A 14 5.60 -5.29 -4.74
N THR A 15 5.71 -6.62 -4.85
CA THR A 15 6.65 -7.25 -5.78
C THR A 15 6.29 -6.93 -7.24
N LEU A 16 5.01 -6.94 -7.59
CA LEU A 16 4.53 -6.65 -8.95
C LEU A 16 4.82 -5.20 -9.33
N LEU A 17 4.48 -4.26 -8.46
CA LEU A 17 4.69 -2.82 -8.70
C LEU A 17 6.17 -2.45 -8.69
N LYS A 18 6.99 -3.05 -7.81
CA LYS A 18 8.45 -2.87 -7.83
C LYS A 18 9.06 -3.39 -9.12
N LYS A 19 8.58 -4.53 -9.66
CA LYS A 19 9.02 -5.05 -10.97
C LYS A 19 8.65 -4.13 -12.13
N ALA A 20 7.58 -3.35 -11.99
CA ALA A 20 7.21 -2.32 -12.96
C ALA A 20 8.07 -1.05 -12.85
N GLY A 21 9.03 -0.98 -11.91
CA GLY A 21 9.89 0.17 -11.69
C GLY A 21 9.27 1.24 -10.78
N CYS A 22 8.16 0.93 -10.11
CA CYS A 22 7.53 1.86 -9.17
C CYS A 22 8.14 1.76 -7.78
N GLU A 23 8.22 2.89 -7.08
CA GLU A 23 8.44 2.90 -5.64
C GLU A 23 7.13 2.56 -4.92
N VAL A 24 7.19 1.60 -4.00
CA VAL A 24 5.99 1.04 -3.38
C VAL A 24 6.07 1.14 -1.87
N LEU A 25 5.19 1.98 -1.33
CA LEU A 25 4.88 2.07 0.09
C LEU A 25 3.72 1.12 0.42
N THR A 26 3.78 0.45 1.57
CA THR A 26 2.70 -0.41 2.04
C THR A 26 2.22 0.01 3.42
N ALA A 27 0.93 -0.15 3.71
CA ALA A 27 0.35 0.06 5.02
C ALA A 27 -0.58 -1.10 5.37
N VAL A 28 -0.70 -1.38 6.67
CA VAL A 28 -1.48 -2.52 7.19
C VAL A 28 -2.92 -2.16 7.52
N ASP A 29 -3.20 -0.86 7.68
CA ASP A 29 -4.51 -0.31 8.02
C ASP A 29 -4.61 1.15 7.55
N GLY A 30 -5.81 1.72 7.64
CA GLY A 30 -6.09 3.09 7.22
C GLY A 30 -5.39 4.17 8.04
N PHE A 31 -5.10 3.93 9.32
CA PHE A 31 -4.43 4.92 10.19
C PHE A 31 -2.95 5.05 9.86
N ALA A 32 -2.26 3.90 9.78
CA ALA A 32 -0.88 3.82 9.30
C ALA A 32 -0.77 4.40 7.89
N ALA A 33 -1.79 4.16 7.06
CA ALA A 33 -1.83 4.73 5.73
C ALA A 33 -1.96 6.25 5.73
N LEU A 34 -2.89 6.82 6.49
CA LEU A 34 -3.09 8.27 6.58
C LEU A 34 -1.81 8.98 7.02
N SER A 35 -1.09 8.43 7.99
CA SER A 35 0.22 8.96 8.41
C SER A 35 1.22 8.91 7.25
N ALA A 36 1.35 7.76 6.57
CA ALA A 36 2.29 7.60 5.47
C ALA A 36 1.97 8.50 4.27
N ILE A 37 0.69 8.74 3.98
CA ILE A 37 0.23 9.62 2.90
C ILE A 37 0.66 11.07 3.16
N ALA A 38 0.55 11.52 4.41
CA ALA A 38 0.94 12.88 4.80
C ALA A 38 2.45 13.11 4.64
N ASP A 39 3.26 12.10 4.92
CA ASP A 39 4.73 12.22 4.86
C ASP A 39 5.32 11.99 3.46
N HIS A 40 4.75 11.05 2.70
CA HIS A 40 5.36 10.55 1.46
C HIS A 40 4.61 10.95 0.18
N HIS A 41 3.41 11.53 0.28
CA HIS A 41 2.61 12.01 -0.86
C HIS A 41 2.59 11.06 -2.08
N PRO A 42 2.07 9.83 -1.94
CA PRO A 42 2.04 8.87 -3.03
C PRO A 42 1.13 9.32 -4.18
N ASP A 43 1.58 9.12 -5.42
CA ASP A 43 0.79 9.46 -6.63
C ASP A 43 -0.41 8.53 -6.86
N LEU A 44 -0.33 7.29 -6.38
CA LEU A 44 -1.35 6.27 -6.56
C LEU A 44 -1.51 5.44 -5.29
N ILE A 45 -2.76 5.19 -4.89
CA ILE A 45 -3.10 4.44 -3.68
C ILE A 45 -4.06 3.30 -4.05
N PHE A 46 -3.66 2.06 -3.73
CA PHE A 46 -4.51 0.88 -3.77
C PHE A 46 -5.00 0.59 -2.36
N VAL A 47 -6.32 0.52 -2.17
CA VAL A 47 -6.95 0.29 -0.87
C VAL A 47 -7.90 -0.89 -0.99
N ASP A 48 -7.75 -1.88 -0.11
CA ASP A 48 -8.76 -2.92 0.03
C ASP A 48 -10.00 -2.36 0.73
N ILE A 49 -11.17 -2.58 0.15
CA ILE A 49 -12.47 -2.15 0.69
C ILE A 49 -12.99 -3.19 1.69
N MET A 50 -12.58 -4.45 1.55
CA MET A 50 -12.95 -5.53 2.47
C MET A 50 -11.87 -5.72 3.54
N MET A 51 -11.63 -4.67 4.32
CA MET A 51 -10.90 -4.80 5.58
C MET A 51 -11.91 -4.99 6.72
N PRO A 52 -11.76 -6.00 7.60
CA PRO A 52 -12.56 -6.11 8.81
C PRO A 52 -12.29 -4.99 9.83
#